data_AF-A0A2D8M9B9-F1
#
_entry.id   AF-A0A2D8M9B9-F1
#
_cell.length_a   1.000
_cell.length_b   1.000
_cell.length_c   1.000
_cell.angle_alpha   90.00
_cell.angle_beta   90.00
_cell.angle_gamma   90.00
#
_symmetry.space_group_name_H-M   'P 1'
#
loop_
_entity.id
_entity.type
_entity.pdbx_description
1 polymer ?
#
loop_
_entity_poly.entity_id
_entity_poly.type
_entity_poly.pdbx_seq_one_letter_code
_entity_poly.pdbx_strand_id
1 'polypeptide(L)'
;MPEGTDPQHWADFLANRRRKRLPNTATAHKRLMQDIARLADDDWPPGRLIGHAAARGWAAIYDPRQDARHDRTDRHNDQDGRPANAMVRAGLAFEAQRAARPAADPS
;
A
#
# COMPACT_ATOMS: atom_id res chain seq x y z
N MET A 1 10.64 -14.47 9.49
CA MET A 1 9.60 -14.41 8.44
C MET A 1 9.15 -15.83 8.14
N PRO A 2 7.96 -16.05 7.56
CA PRO A 2 7.50 -17.39 7.18
C PRO A 2 8.37 -17.99 6.08
N GLU A 3 8.49 -19.32 6.06
CA GLU A 3 9.22 -20.03 5.01
C GLU A 3 8.54 -19.84 3.64
N GLY A 4 9.35 -19.77 2.57
CA GLY A 4 8.88 -19.51 1.20
C GLY A 4 8.34 -18.09 0.94
N THR A 5 8.54 -17.15 1.88
CA THR A 5 8.16 -15.75 1.70
C THR A 5 9.31 -14.97 1.06
N ASP A 6 9.02 -14.25 -0.02
CA ASP A 6 9.96 -13.29 -0.61
C ASP A 6 10.32 -12.18 0.42
N PRO A 7 11.61 -11.92 0.67
CA PRO A 7 12.04 -10.85 1.58
C PRO A 7 11.43 -9.48 1.27
N GLN A 8 11.21 -9.15 0.00
CA GLN A 8 10.62 -7.88 -0.41
C GLN A 8 9.14 -7.80 -0.02
N HIS A 9 8.36 -8.85 -0.25
CA HIS A 9 6.96 -8.89 0.19
C HIS A 9 6.84 -8.73 1.71
N TRP A 10 7.77 -9.32 2.47
CA TRP A 10 7.82 -9.17 3.91
C TRP A 10 8.16 -7.72 4.32
N ALA A 11 9.13 -7.09 3.67
CA ALA A 11 9.50 -5.70 3.92
C ALA A 11 8.34 -4.73 3.64
N ASP A 12 7.64 -4.90 2.51
CA ASP A 12 6.50 -4.07 2.12
C ASP A 12 5.32 -4.24 3.08
N PHE A 13 5.06 -5.48 3.52
CA PHE A 13 4.07 -5.74 4.55
C PHE A 13 4.40 -5.03 5.87
N LEU A 14 5.67 -5.05 6.31
CA LEU A 14 6.09 -4.30 7.50
C LEU A 14 5.99 -2.78 7.31
N ALA A 15 6.26 -2.27 6.10
CA ALA A 15 6.06 -0.86 5.77
C ALA A 15 4.58 -0.45 5.89
N ASN A 16 3.66 -1.29 5.42
CA ASN A 16 2.22 -1.07 5.58
C ASN A 16 1.80 -0.99 7.06
N ARG A 17 2.33 -1.90 7.89
CA ARG A 17 2.10 -1.88 9.34
C ARG A 17 2.61 -0.59 9.99
N ARG A 18 3.82 -0.15 9.63
CA ARG A 18 4.39 1.11 10.11
C ARG A 18 3.52 2.30 9.73
N ARG A 19 3.07 2.37 8.47
CA ARG A 19 2.20 3.43 7.96
C ARG A 19 0.86 3.51 8.70
N LYS A 20 0.28 2.35 9.03
CA LYS A 20 -0.97 2.24 9.80
C LYS A 20 -0.75 2.34 11.33
N ARG A 21 0.46 2.65 11.80
CA ARG A 21 0.81 2.75 13.22
C ARG A 21 0.48 1.47 14.00
N LEU A 22 0.78 0.31 13.41
CA LEU A 22 0.62 -1.01 14.03
C LEU A 22 2.01 -1.61 14.30
N PRO A 23 2.63 -1.31 15.46
CA PRO A 23 3.95 -1.83 15.78
C PRO A 23 3.99 -3.35 15.67
N ASN A 24 5.10 -3.88 15.17
CA ASN A 24 5.33 -5.32 15.13
C ASN A 24 6.02 -5.78 16.42
N THR A 25 5.33 -5.61 17.56
CA THR A 25 5.81 -6.13 18.86
C THR A 25 5.95 -7.65 18.80
N ALA A 26 6.70 -8.25 19.72
CA ALA A 26 6.86 -9.70 19.78
C ALA A 26 5.51 -10.44 19.81
N THR A 27 4.54 -9.93 20.57
CA THR A 27 3.17 -10.48 20.64
C THR A 27 2.43 -10.34 19.31
N ALA A 28 2.53 -9.18 18.66
CA ALA A 28 1.90 -8.95 17.36
C ALA A 28 2.51 -9.84 16.27
N HIS A 29 3.83 -10.04 16.30
CA HIS A 29 4.51 -10.96 15.41
C HIS A 29 4.08 -12.42 15.65
N LYS A 30 3.97 -12.85 16.92
CA LYS A 30 3.47 -14.19 17.26
C LYS A 30 2.06 -14.40 16.73
N ARG A 31 1.16 -13.42 16.93
CA ARG A 31 -0.21 -13.50 16.42
C ARG A 31 -0.25 -13.55 14.90
N LEU A 32 0.57 -12.72 14.25
CA LEU A 32 0.71 -12.71 12.78
C LEU A 32 1.12 -14.09 12.24
N MET A 33 2.10 -14.75 12.86
CA MET A 33 2.51 -16.10 12.46
C MET A 33 1.38 -17.13 12.66
N GLN A 34 0.62 -17.02 13.74
CA GLN A 34 -0.54 -17.88 13.98
C GLN A 34 -1.64 -17.67 12.92
N ASP A 35 -1.91 -16.42 12.55
CA ASP A 35 -2.92 -16.10 11.53
C ASP A 35 -2.50 -16.61 10.14
N ILE A 36 -1.20 -16.50 9.80
CA ILE A 36 -0.65 -17.08 8.56
C ILE A 36 -0.78 -18.59 8.58
N ALA A 37 -0.35 -19.27 9.65
CA ALA A 37 -0.44 -20.72 9.75
C ALA A 37 -1.89 -21.22 9.71
N ARG A 38 -2.83 -20.47 10.27
CA ARG A 38 -4.26 -20.79 10.25
C ARG A 38 -4.89 -20.65 8.86
N LEU A 39 -4.43 -19.70 8.06
CA LEU A 39 -5.00 -19.37 6.75
C LEU A 39 -4.23 -20.03 5.59
N ALA A 40 -3.06 -20.58 5.86
CA ALA A 40 -2.24 -21.22 4.86
C ALA A 40 -2.78 -22.59 4.45
N ASP A 41 -2.79 -22.84 3.15
CA ASP A 41 -3.11 -24.13 2.53
C ASP A 41 -2.42 -24.21 1.15
N ASP A 42 -2.72 -25.27 0.40
CA ASP A 42 -2.06 -25.55 -0.89
C ASP A 42 -2.30 -24.45 -1.95
N ASP A 43 -3.50 -23.83 -1.94
CA ASP A 43 -3.82 -22.74 -2.88
C ASP A 43 -3.21 -21.41 -2.41
N TRP A 44 -3.12 -21.24 -1.09
CA TRP A 44 -2.66 -20.03 -0.42
C TRP A 44 -1.51 -20.31 0.54
N PRO A 45 -0.31 -20.61 0.02
CA PRO A 45 0.86 -20.80 0.87
C PRO A 45 1.25 -19.49 1.59
N PRO A 46 2.01 -19.56 2.71
CA PRO A 46 2.39 -18.39 3.51
C PRO A 46 2.98 -17.22 2.71
N GLY A 47 3.88 -17.51 1.77
CA GLY A 47 4.49 -16.48 0.92
C GLY A 47 3.47 -15.76 0.02
N ARG A 48 2.47 -16.49 -0.49
CA ARG A 48 1.39 -15.92 -1.32
C ARG A 48 0.44 -15.05 -0.50
N LEU A 49 0.11 -15.48 0.72
CA LEU A 49 -0.69 -14.68 1.66
C LEU A 49 -0.02 -13.35 2.00
N ILE A 50 1.28 -13.37 2.30
CA ILE A 50 2.05 -12.15 2.59
C ILE A 50 2.13 -11.24 1.36
N GLY A 51 2.46 -11.78 0.19
CA GLY A 51 2.53 -11.00 -1.06
C GLY A 51 1.19 -10.35 -1.40
N HIS A 52 0.08 -11.08 -1.22
CA HIS A 52 -1.26 -10.54 -1.44
C HIS A 52 -1.60 -9.41 -0.44
N ALA A 53 -1.32 -9.61 0.84
CA ALA A 53 -1.53 -8.58 1.86
C ALA A 53 -0.66 -7.34 1.63
N ALA A 54 0.59 -7.52 1.22
CA ALA A 54 1.50 -6.43 0.87
C ALA A 54 0.96 -5.61 -0.30
N ALA A 55 0.56 -6.27 -1.40
CA ALA A 55 0.02 -5.64 -2.60
C ALA A 55 -1.25 -4.83 -2.32
N ARG A 56 -2.11 -5.30 -1.39
CA ARG A 56 -3.34 -4.59 -0.99
C ARG A 56 -3.14 -3.51 0.07
N GLY A 57 -1.92 -3.27 0.54
CA GLY A 57 -1.68 -2.27 1.58
C GLY A 57 -2.21 -2.69 2.96
N TRP A 58 -2.43 -3.98 3.18
CA TRP A 58 -2.92 -4.51 4.45
C TRP A 58 -1.82 -4.51 5.52
N ALA A 59 -2.22 -4.43 6.78
CA ALA A 59 -1.32 -4.54 7.94
C ALA A 59 -1.57 -5.78 8.79
N ALA A 60 -2.54 -6.61 8.40
CA ALA A 60 -2.86 -7.91 8.99
C ALA A 60 -3.17 -8.90 7.86
N ILE A 61 -3.22 -10.19 8.18
CA ILE A 61 -3.51 -11.24 7.21
C ILE A 61 -4.98 -11.61 7.35
N TYR A 62 -5.72 -11.41 6.26
CA TYR A 62 -7.11 -11.79 6.14
C TYR A 62 -7.26 -12.89 5.10
N ASP A 63 -8.38 -13.59 5.14
CA ASP A 63 -8.68 -14.65 4.18
C ASP A 63 -8.95 -14.03 2.79
N PRO A 64 -8.08 -14.26 1.79
CA PRO A 64 -8.23 -13.69 0.46
C PRO A 64 -9.49 -14.21 -0.26
N ARG A 65 -10.04 -15.35 0.15
CA ARG A 65 -11.27 -15.92 -0.41
C ARG A 65 -12.52 -15.13 -0.03
N GLN A 66 -12.48 -14.47 1.13
CA GLN A 66 -13.59 -13.66 1.63
C GLN A 66 -13.55 -12.24 1.08
N ASP A 67 -12.36 -11.74 0.74
CA ASP A 67 -12.19 -10.38 0.25
C ASP A 67 -12.78 -10.16 -1.15
N ALA A 68 -12.76 -11.19 -2.02
CA ALA A 68 -13.45 -11.15 -3.32
C ALA A 68 -14.96 -10.83 -3.22
N ARG A 69 -15.57 -10.96 -2.03
CA ARG A 69 -16.98 -10.65 -1.78
C ARG A 69 -17.22 -9.19 -1.42
N HIS A 70 -16.23 -8.48 -0.84
CA HIS A 70 -16.37 -7.08 -0.43
C HIS A 70 -16.02 -6.06 -1.53
N ASP A 71 -15.26 -6.45 -2.55
CA ASP A 71 -14.91 -5.59 -3.71
C ASP A 71 -16.13 -5.09 -4.52
N ARG A 72 -17.33 -5.65 -4.28
CA ARG A 72 -18.58 -5.24 -4.95
C ARG A 72 -19.37 -4.15 -4.22
N THR A 73 -19.06 -3.84 -2.96
CA THR A 73 -19.92 -2.99 -2.13
C THR A 73 -19.30 -1.62 -1.80
N ASP A 74 -17.98 -1.45 -1.92
CA ASP A 74 -17.30 -0.19 -1.56
C ASP A 74 -17.22 0.85 -2.68
N ARG A 75 -17.78 0.59 -3.87
CA ARG A 75 -17.81 1.55 -5.00
C ARG A 75 -18.93 2.61 -4.92
N HIS A 76 -19.49 2.87 -3.75
CA HIS A 76 -20.62 3.79 -3.58
C HIS A 76 -20.39 4.97 -2.62
N ASN A 77 -19.14 5.29 -2.24
CA ASN A 77 -18.88 6.44 -1.35
C ASN A 77 -17.88 7.50 -1.87
N ASP A 78 -17.49 7.45 -3.15
CA ASP A 78 -16.61 8.46 -3.79
C ASP A 78 -17.38 9.66 -4.38
N GLN A 79 -18.56 9.98 -3.86
CA GLN A 79 -19.26 11.22 -4.18
C GLN A 79 -19.58 12.01 -2.91
N ASP A 80 -18.55 12.41 -2.17
CA ASP A 80 -18.64 13.64 -1.37
C ASP A 80 -17.25 14.20 -1.02
N GLY A 81 -16.81 15.15 -1.85
CA GLY A 81 -16.02 16.32 -1.44
C GLY A 81 -14.69 16.11 -0.71
N ARG A 82 -13.58 16.09 -1.47
CA ARG A 82 -12.37 16.96 -1.34
C ARG A 82 -11.13 16.29 -1.95
N PRO A 83 -10.41 16.93 -2.90
CA PRO A 83 -9.14 16.39 -3.36
C PRO A 83 -8.05 16.57 -2.30
N ALA A 84 -7.66 15.48 -1.66
CA ALA A 84 -6.44 15.39 -0.88
C ALA A 84 -5.22 15.39 -1.82
N ASN A 85 -4.67 16.59 -2.07
CA ASN A 85 -3.24 16.90 -2.23
C ASN A 85 -3.03 18.14 -3.11
N ALA A 86 -3.25 19.33 -2.52
CA ALA A 86 -2.84 20.61 -3.11
C ALA A 86 -1.30 20.78 -3.18
N MET A 87 -0.52 19.93 -2.50
CA MET A 87 0.94 20.07 -2.39
C MET A 87 1.75 19.33 -3.47
N VAL A 88 1.15 18.44 -4.27
CA VAL A 88 1.87 17.69 -5.33
C VAL A 88 1.76 18.38 -6.70
N ARG A 89 0.77 19.28 -6.92
CA ARG A 89 0.71 20.10 -8.15
C ARG A 89 1.66 21.31 -8.14
N ALA A 90 2.15 21.76 -6.99
CA ALA A 90 3.02 22.94 -6.90
C ALA A 90 4.48 22.68 -7.32
N GLY A 91 4.92 21.41 -7.35
CA GLY A 91 6.31 21.06 -7.69
C GLY A 91 6.62 20.95 -9.19
N LEU A 92 5.61 20.71 -10.04
CA LEU A 92 5.79 20.51 -11.49
C LEU A 92 5.47 21.75 -12.34
N ALA A 93 4.99 22.84 -11.74
CA ALA A 93 4.67 24.09 -12.45
C ALA A 93 5.80 25.13 -12.41
N PHE A 94 6.87 24.91 -11.64
CA PHE A 94 7.94 25.91 -11.45
C PHE A 94 9.07 25.80 -12.49
N GLU A 95 9.20 24.68 -13.22
CA GLU A 95 10.23 24.52 -14.27
C GLU A 95 9.80 25.04 -15.65
N ALA A 96 8.51 25.22 -15.90
CA ALA A 96 8.01 25.63 -17.23
C ALA A 96 8.13 27.15 -17.52
N GLN A 97 8.43 27.98 -16.52
CA GLN A 97 8.39 29.45 -16.67
C GLN A 97 9.77 30.13 -16.80
N ARG A 98 10.86 29.36 -16.90
CA ARG A 98 12.22 29.90 -17.12
C ARG A 98 12.70 29.80 -18.58
N ALA A 99 11.96 29.13 -19.46
CA ALA A 99 12.37 28.88 -20.85
C ALA A 99 11.80 29.86 -21.91
N ALA A 100 11.08 30.92 -21.50
CA ALA A 100 10.37 31.80 -22.45
C ALA A 100 10.63 33.30 -22.22
N ARG A 101 11.90 33.74 -22.23
CA ARG A 101 12.25 35.17 -22.44
C ARG A 101 12.83 35.35 -23.84
N PRO A 102 12.09 35.88 -24.82
CA PRO A 102 12.71 36.40 -26.03
C PRO A 102 13.46 37.71 -25.71
N ALA A 103 14.64 37.83 -26.32
CA ALA A 103 15.51 39.00 -26.30
C ALA A 103 14.79 40.20 -26.95
N ALA A 104 14.75 41.33 -26.27
CA ALA A 104 14.39 42.61 -26.86
C ALA A 104 15.69 43.33 -27.26
N ASP A 105 15.81 43.60 -28.54
CA ASP A 105 16.90 44.30 -29.23
C ASP A 105 16.63 45.83 -29.16
N PRO A 106 17.59 46.68 -28.74
CA PRO A 106 17.43 48.13 -28.76
C PRO A 106 18.01 48.75 -30.05
N SER A 107 17.20 49.54 -30.75
CA SER A 107 17.66 50.57 -31.72
C SER A 107 17.45 51.97 -31.14
#